data_AF-A0A511MIU2-F1
#
_entry.id   AF-A0A511MIU2-F1
#
_cell.length_a   1.000
_cell.length_b   1.000
_cell.length_c   1.000
_cell.angle_alpha   90.00
_cell.angle_beta   90.00
_cell.angle_gamma   90.00
#
_symmetry.space_group_name_H-M   'P 1'
#
loop_
_entity.id
_entity.type
_entity.pdbx_description
1 polymer ?
#
loop_
_entity_poly.entity_id
_entity_poly.type
_entity_poly.pdbx_seq_one_letter_code
_entity_poly.pdbx_strand_id
1 'polypeptide(L)'
;MVVAASFDDAEACSAALARASELTPDAEAVLRHHLRIPPAQVEAVCAIAAQDGYAPAPRVGGPGTDALETVILQRVQVLDALHCSQERSRMAGLAQRHDGTADGWDALQPRVTSEQL
;
A
#
# COMPACT_ATOMS: atom_id res chain seq x y z
N MET A 1 -7.80 3.26 -10.92
CA MET A 1 -7.58 1.82 -11.22
C MET A 1 -6.23 1.42 -10.67
N VAL A 2 -5.99 0.14 -10.40
CA VAL A 2 -4.64 -0.34 -10.05
C VAL A 2 -3.76 -0.28 -11.30
N VAL A 3 -2.65 0.45 -11.22
CA VAL A 3 -1.70 0.62 -12.34
C VAL A 3 -0.40 -0.14 -12.10
N ALA A 4 -0.06 -0.43 -10.85
CA ALA A 4 1.10 -1.22 -10.45
C ALA A 4 0.78 -2.00 -9.17
N ALA A 5 1.38 -3.17 -9.00
CA ALA A 5 1.28 -3.94 -7.77
C ALA A 5 2.42 -4.95 -7.65
N SER A 6 2.76 -5.30 -6.42
CA SER A 6 3.66 -6.42 -6.10
C SER A 6 3.26 -7.04 -4.76
N PHE A 7 3.01 -8.35 -4.80
CA PHE A 7 2.68 -9.20 -3.64
C PHE A 7 3.63 -10.39 -3.52
N ASP A 8 4.70 -10.39 -4.32
CA ASP A 8 5.80 -11.34 -4.22
C ASP A 8 6.98 -10.62 -3.56
N ASP A 9 7.37 -11.07 -2.38
CA ASP A 9 8.47 -10.47 -1.65
C ASP A 9 9.83 -10.59 -2.37
N ALA A 10 9.97 -11.52 -3.32
CA ALA A 10 11.16 -11.65 -4.15
C ALA A 10 11.19 -10.65 -5.31
N GLU A 11 10.05 -10.06 -5.71
CA GLU A 11 9.99 -9.11 -6.81
C GLU A 11 10.57 -7.75 -6.39
N ALA A 12 11.53 -7.24 -7.18
CA ALA A 12 12.04 -5.90 -7.00
C ALA A 12 11.00 -4.85 -7.39
N CYS A 13 10.88 -3.76 -6.63
CA CYS A 13 9.95 -2.67 -6.95
C CYS A 13 10.23 -2.05 -8.34
N SER A 14 11.49 -2.01 -8.77
CA SER A 14 11.87 -1.59 -10.13
C SER A 14 11.29 -2.50 -11.21
N ALA A 15 11.27 -3.82 -10.99
CA ALA A 15 10.69 -4.77 -11.93
C ALA A 15 9.16 -4.63 -12.00
N ALA A 16 8.51 -4.48 -10.84
CA ALA A 16 7.06 -4.26 -10.75
C ALA A 16 6.64 -2.98 -11.50
N LEU A 17 7.37 -1.87 -11.31
CA LEU A 17 7.11 -0.60 -12.02
C LEU A 17 7.45 -0.68 -13.51
N ALA A 18 8.51 -1.40 -13.91
CA ALA A 18 8.83 -1.58 -15.33
C ALA A 18 7.75 -2.36 -16.09
N ARG A 19 7.01 -3.25 -15.41
CA ARG A 19 5.89 -4.02 -15.98
C ARG A 19 4.57 -3.24 -16.00
N ALA A 20 4.48 -2.12 -15.28
CA ALA A 20 3.28 -1.31 -15.11
C ALA A 20 3.01 -0.41 -16.33
N SER A 21 2.54 -0.98 -17.45
CA SER A 21 2.29 -0.24 -18.69
C SER A 21 1.18 0.83 -18.60
N GLU A 22 0.32 0.76 -17.58
CA GLU A 22 -0.77 1.70 -17.34
C GLU A 22 -0.39 2.84 -16.37
N LEU A 23 0.81 2.77 -15.78
CA LEU A 23 1.33 3.83 -14.92
C LEU A 23 1.62 5.07 -15.77
N THR A 24 1.03 6.20 -15.40
CA THR A 24 1.40 7.51 -15.92
C THR A 24 2.60 8.02 -15.11
N PRO A 25 3.80 8.15 -15.71
CA PRO A 25 4.99 8.65 -15.02
C PRO A 25 4.75 10.07 -14.49
N ASP A 26 5.43 10.42 -13.39
CA ASP A 26 5.40 11.74 -12.74
C ASP A 26 4.03 12.21 -12.21
N ALA A 27 2.94 11.51 -12.53
CA ALA A 27 1.62 11.77 -11.96
C ALA A 27 1.49 11.11 -10.58
N GLU A 28 0.80 11.79 -9.67
CA GLU A 28 0.52 11.24 -8.33
C GLU A 28 -0.25 9.93 -8.42
N ALA A 29 0.12 8.98 -7.56
CA ALA A 29 -0.60 7.74 -7.33
C ALA A 29 -0.92 7.59 -5.84
N VAL A 30 -2.02 6.91 -5.53
CA VAL A 30 -2.29 6.42 -4.19
C VAL A 30 -1.54 5.10 -4.02
N LEU A 31 -0.41 5.09 -3.30
CA LEU A 31 0.26 3.86 -2.90
C LEU A 31 -0.47 3.26 -1.70
N ARG A 32 -0.86 1.99 -1.80
CA ARG A 32 -1.60 1.24 -0.77
C ARG A 32 -0.79 0.03 -0.34
N HIS A 33 -0.56 -0.09 0.96
CA HIS A 33 0.10 -1.24 1.58
C HIS A 33 -0.93 -2.14 2.24
N HIS A 34 -0.84 -3.44 1.95
CA HIS A 34 -1.76 -4.46 2.46
C HIS A 34 -1.11 -5.16 3.64
N LEU A 35 -1.65 -4.94 4.82
CA LEU A 35 -1.14 -5.51 6.05
C LEU A 35 -2.16 -6.48 6.66
N ARG A 36 -1.66 -7.47 7.39
CA ARG A 36 -2.43 -8.30 8.32
C ARG A 36 -1.94 -8.05 9.72
N ILE A 37 -2.78 -7.46 10.56
CA ILE A 37 -2.42 -6.95 11.89
C ILE A 37 -3.37 -7.55 12.93
N PRO A 38 -2.90 -8.00 14.10
CA PRO A 38 -3.80 -8.42 15.17
C PRO A 38 -4.81 -7.32 15.53
N PRO A 39 -6.11 -7.62 15.72
CA PRO A 39 -7.14 -6.63 16.02
C PRO A 39 -6.76 -5.59 17.07
N ALA A 40 -6.13 -6.05 18.18
CA ALA A 40 -5.72 -5.21 19.29
C ALA A 40 -4.60 -4.20 18.94
N GLN A 41 -3.85 -4.45 17.88
CA GLN A 41 -2.71 -3.63 17.45
C GLN A 41 -3.08 -2.64 16.33
N VAL A 42 -4.25 -2.78 15.70
CA VAL A 42 -4.61 -1.98 14.51
C VAL A 42 -4.60 -0.49 14.80
N GLU A 43 -5.15 -0.05 15.93
CA GLU A 43 -5.17 1.37 16.30
C GLU A 43 -3.75 1.94 16.44
N ALA A 44 -2.86 1.21 17.12
CA ALA A 44 -1.47 1.62 17.30
C ALA A 44 -0.72 1.71 15.96
N VAL A 45 -0.88 0.70 15.09
CA VAL A 45 -0.28 0.69 13.76
C VAL A 45 -0.75 1.88 12.92
N CYS A 46 -2.07 2.16 12.91
CA CYS A 46 -2.63 3.31 12.21
C CYS A 46 -2.11 4.63 12.76
N ALA A 47 -2.02 4.77 14.09
CA ALA A 47 -1.54 5.99 14.74
C ALA A 47 -0.07 6.28 14.43
N ILE A 48 0.78 5.24 14.36
CA ILE A 48 2.18 5.38 13.96
C ILE A 48 2.28 5.76 12.48
N ALA A 49 1.54 5.06 11.61
CA ALA A 49 1.56 5.36 10.18
C ALA A 49 1.05 6.78 9.87
N ALA A 50 0.08 7.29 10.63
CA ALA A 50 -0.41 8.66 10.48
C ALA A 50 0.69 9.72 10.70
N GLN A 51 1.71 9.45 11.53
CA GLN A 51 2.85 10.36 11.73
C GLN A 51 3.69 10.51 10.46
N ASP A 52 3.70 9.50 9.59
CA ASP A 52 4.38 9.48 8.30
C ASP A 52 3.45 9.87 7.12
N GLY A 53 2.24 10.35 7.42
CA GLY A 53 1.27 10.84 6.44
C GLY A 53 0.42 9.75 5.77
N TYR A 54 0.41 8.52 6.28
CA TYR A 54 -0.52 7.50 5.79
C TYR A 54 -1.90 7.66 6.41
N ALA A 55 -2.93 7.34 5.64
CA ALA A 55 -4.29 7.18 6.11
C ALA A 55 -4.73 5.71 6.00
N PRO A 56 -5.50 5.17 6.95
CA PRO A 56 -6.15 3.89 6.75
C PRO A 56 -7.25 4.01 5.70
N ALA A 57 -7.36 3.04 4.79
CA ALA A 57 -8.52 2.94 3.92
C ALA A 57 -9.75 2.54 4.76
N PRO A 58 -10.98 2.96 4.36
CA PRO A 58 -12.20 2.51 5.03
C PRO A 58 -12.26 0.98 5.09
N ARG A 59 -12.51 0.42 6.29
CA ARG A 59 -12.66 -1.03 6.46
C ARG A 59 -13.94 -1.48 5.77
N VAL A 60 -13.83 -2.45 4.87
CA VAL A 60 -14.98 -3.09 4.23
C VAL A 60 -15.32 -4.34 5.05
N GLY A 61 -15.99 -4.17 6.19
CA GLY A 61 -16.38 -5.27 7.08
C GLY A 61 -16.34 -4.92 8.57
N GLY A 62 -17.07 -5.68 9.39
CA GLY A 62 -16.95 -5.66 10.85
C GLY A 62 -15.77 -6.53 11.34
N PRO A 63 -15.49 -6.57 12.66
CA PRO A 63 -14.43 -7.42 13.20
C PRO A 63 -14.64 -8.87 12.74
N GLY A 64 -13.68 -9.38 11.98
CA GLY A 64 -13.67 -10.77 11.54
C GLY A 64 -13.41 -11.71 12.71
N THR A 65 -13.65 -13.00 12.53
CA THR A 65 -13.27 -14.05 13.50
C THR A 65 -11.81 -14.47 13.34
N ASP A 66 -11.06 -13.82 12.46
CA ASP A 66 -9.68 -14.17 12.13
C ASP A 66 -8.70 -13.58 13.15
N ALA A 67 -7.56 -14.25 13.35
CA ALA A 67 -6.54 -13.81 14.30
C ALA A 67 -5.85 -12.51 13.85
N LEU A 68 -5.92 -12.20 12.55
CA LEU A 68 -5.38 -10.99 11.95
C LEU A 68 -6.46 -10.28 11.12
N GLU A 69 -6.50 -8.96 11.20
CA GLU A 69 -7.34 -8.11 10.37
C GLU A 69 -6.56 -7.55 9.19
N THR A 70 -7.22 -7.47 8.03
CA THR A 70 -6.69 -6.73 6.88
C THR A 70 -6.74 -5.23 7.15
N VAL A 71 -5.59 -4.59 7.08
CA VAL A 71 -5.42 -3.14 7.22
C VAL A 71 -4.77 -2.63 5.95
N ILE A 72 -5.42 -1.68 5.27
CA ILE A 72 -4.83 -0.98 4.14
C ILE A 72 -4.37 0.39 4.62
N LEU A 73 -3.07 0.66 4.53
CA LEU A 73 -2.50 1.99 4.76
C LEU A 73 -2.15 2.62 3.42
N GLN A 74 -2.57 3.86 3.20
CA GLN A 74 -2.45 4.52 1.91
C GLN A 74 -1.88 5.93 2.01
N ARG A 75 -1.09 6.33 1.01
CA ARG A 75 -0.54 7.69 0.87
C ARG A 75 -0.45 8.08 -0.60
N VAL A 76 -0.71 9.36 -0.89
CA VAL A 76 -0.51 9.94 -2.23
C VAL A 76 0.96 10.28 -2.42
N GLN A 77 1.57 9.82 -3.51
CA GLN A 77 2.95 10.14 -3.90
C GLN A 77 3.21 9.87 -5.38
N VAL A 78 4.24 10.48 -5.96
CA VAL A 78 4.81 10.05 -7.24
C VAL A 78 5.60 8.77 -7.02
N LEU A 79 5.47 7.80 -7.92
CA LEU A 79 6.15 6.51 -7.79
C LEU A 79 7.50 6.52 -8.48
N ASP A 80 8.52 6.12 -7.74
CA ASP A 80 9.75 5.57 -8.29
C ASP A 80 10.17 4.33 -7.50
N ALA A 81 11.08 3.56 -8.09
CA ALA A 81 11.49 2.27 -7.54
C ALA A 81 12.18 2.38 -6.18
N LEU A 82 12.92 3.47 -5.94
CA LEU A 82 13.66 3.66 -4.70
C LEU A 82 12.69 3.94 -3.55
N HIS A 83 11.80 4.91 -3.72
CA HIS A 83 10.80 5.23 -2.71
C HIS A 83 9.84 4.04 -2.51
N CYS A 84 9.37 3.36 -3.56
CA CYS A 84 8.54 2.16 -3.39
C CYS A 84 9.22 1.08 -2.52
N SER A 85 10.52 0.86 -2.72
CA SER A 85 11.31 -0.10 -1.92
C SER A 85 11.43 0.34 -0.45
N GLN A 86 11.69 1.63 -0.21
CA GLN A 86 11.77 2.20 1.14
C GLN A 86 10.43 2.09 1.87
N GLU A 87 9.34 2.42 1.18
CA GLU A 87 7.98 2.40 1.70
C GLU A 87 7.52 0.97 2.04
N ARG A 88 7.78 0.01 1.14
CA ARG A 88 7.56 -1.41 1.41
C ARG A 88 8.33 -1.88 2.65
N SER A 89 9.62 -1.52 2.76
CA SER A 89 10.45 -1.89 3.91
C SER A 89 9.94 -1.26 5.21
N ARG A 90 9.51 0.00 5.17
CA ARG A 90 8.91 0.71 6.31
C ARG A 90 7.67 -0.02 6.81
N MET A 91 6.76 -0.37 5.91
CA MET A 91 5.50 -1.03 6.25
C MET A 91 5.68 -2.48 6.72
N ALA A 92 6.59 -3.23 6.12
CA ALA A 92 6.97 -4.55 6.62
C ALA A 92 7.52 -4.47 8.04
N GLY A 93 8.43 -3.54 8.31
CA GLY A 93 8.98 -3.34 9.65
C GLY A 93 7.94 -2.84 10.67
N LEU A 94 7.01 -1.98 10.24
CA LEU A 94 5.90 -1.54 11.08
C LEU A 94 5.01 -2.73 11.46
N ALA A 95 4.54 -3.51 10.48
CA ALA A 95 3.69 -4.66 10.74
C ALA A 95 4.39 -5.69 11.66
N GLN A 96 5.64 -6.04 11.37
CA GLN A 96 6.40 -7.03 12.14
C GLN A 96 6.58 -6.65 13.62
N ARG A 97 6.80 -5.36 13.93
CA ARG A 97 6.92 -4.89 15.33
C ARG A 97 5.61 -4.97 16.11
N HIS A 98 4.50 -5.18 15.43
CA HIS A 98 3.16 -5.29 15.99
C HIS A 98 2.55 -6.67 15.75
N ASP A 99 3.39 -7.71 15.62
CA ASP A 99 3.00 -9.11 15.41
C ASP A 99 2.15 -9.35 14.16
N GLY A 100 2.27 -8.44 13.19
CA GLY A 100 1.61 -8.52 11.89
C GLY A 100 2.58 -8.77 10.75
N THR A 101 2.05 -8.75 9.53
CA THR A 101 2.83 -8.90 8.29
C THR A 101 2.32 -7.96 7.20
N ALA A 102 3.20 -7.62 6.25
CA ALA A 102 2.84 -6.93 5.03
C ALA A 102 2.76 -7.95 3.90
N ASP A 103 1.61 -8.10 3.24
CA ASP A 103 1.41 -9.06 2.15
C ASP A 103 1.84 -8.47 0.79
N GLY A 104 1.93 -7.14 0.68
CA GLY A 104 2.33 -6.47 -0.55
C GLY A 104 1.80 -5.05 -0.68
N TRP A 105 1.83 -4.53 -1.90
CA TRP A 105 1.35 -3.20 -2.22
C TRP A 105 0.71 -3.14 -3.60
N ASP A 106 -0.18 -2.17 -3.77
CA ASP A 106 -0.67 -1.74 -5.07
C ASP A 106 -0.72 -0.22 -5.15
N ALA A 107 -0.76 0.31 -6.37
CA ALA A 107 -0.86 1.73 -6.61
C ALA A 107 -2.06 2.05 -7.51
N LEU A 108 -2.82 3.08 -7.12
CA LEU A 108 -3.95 3.57 -7.88
C LEU A 108 -3.62 4.89 -8.57
N GLN A 109 -3.97 5.01 -9.85
CA GLN A 109 -4.12 6.30 -10.52
C GLN A 109 -5.55 6.47 -11.05
N PRO A 110 -6.04 7.70 -11.22
CA PRO A 110 -7.29 7.95 -11.92
C PRO A 110 -7.27 7.27 -13.29
N ARG A 111 -8.44 6.84 -13.78
CA ARG A 111 -8.49 6.53 -15.21
C ARG A 111 -8.22 7.81 -15.97
N VAL A 112 -7.30 7.77 -16.93
CA VAL A 112 -7.29 8.76 -17.99
C VAL A 112 -8.50 8.45 -18.86
N THR A 113 -9.64 9.04 -18.56
CA THR A 113 -10.77 9.06 -19.49
C THR A 113 -10.39 10.09 -20.54
N SER A 114 -10.04 9.64 -21.75
CA SER A 114 -9.95 10.54 -22.89
C SER A 114 -11.36 11.07 -23.17
N GLU A 115 -11.74 12.19 -22.56
CA GLU A 115 -12.81 13.02 -23.12
C GLU A 115 -12.26 13.58 -24.43
N GLN A 116 -12.64 12.91 -25.51
CA GLN A 116 -12.39 13.33 -26.87
C GLN A 116 -13.32 14.52 -27.19
N LEU A 117 -12.68 15.65 -27.51
CA LEU A 117 -13.12 16.77 -28.37
C LEU A 117 -14.29 17.64 -27.88
#